data_AF-A0A1U7Y3T4-F1
#
_entry.id   AF-A0A1U7Y3T4-F1
#
_cell.length_a   1.000
_cell.length_b   1.000
_cell.length_c   1.000
_cell.angle_alpha   90.00
_cell.angle_beta   90.00
_cell.angle_gamma   90.00
#
_symmetry.space_group_name_H-M   'P 1'
#
loop_
_entity.id
_entity.type
_entity.pdbx_description
1 polymer ?
#
loop_
_entity_poly.entity_id
_entity_poly.type
_entity_poly.pdbx_seq_one_letter_code
_entity_poly.pdbx_strand_id
1 'polypeptide(L)'
;MVENLVSDLPILEKLELNFCFKLTRLKFSSCVLRQLTFCSHKSLMEVEIDTPKLLRFEYGAPKLPVIFSLTRSSLQESYLKLTPNDHLNTSWFQNLRAYLSRFEQLNVLVLSINSTNITFIAEELNGTSSCPLSVVKHLKIQQVMQSLNFETLLDSLLWTCHPETLSVDRTWEHNEEFIQFLREKLIEREIVPPCCDSRCIKCWRHYLKKVEVESSTRQYGNPSSPRQVSTICF
;
A
#
# COMPACT_ATOMS: atom_id res chain seq x y z
N MET A 1 -21.64 11.80 -10.37
CA MET A 1 -20.32 12.16 -10.93
C MET A 1 -19.91 13.47 -10.29
N VAL A 2 -18.76 13.51 -9.63
CA VAL A 2 -18.20 14.75 -9.09
C VAL A 2 -17.01 15.07 -9.98
N GLU A 3 -17.14 16.16 -10.73
CA GLU A 3 -16.11 16.69 -11.62
C GLU A 3 -15.73 18.10 -11.14
N ASN A 4 -14.44 18.42 -11.21
CA ASN A 4 -13.93 19.80 -11.12
C ASN A 4 -14.27 20.61 -9.84
N LEU A 5 -14.55 19.96 -8.70
CA LEU A 5 -14.80 20.67 -7.41
C LEU A 5 -13.68 21.61 -6.97
N VAL A 6 -12.49 21.48 -7.55
CA VAL A 6 -11.25 22.12 -7.06
C VAL A 6 -10.59 22.99 -8.12
N SER A 7 -11.04 22.95 -9.38
CA SER A 7 -10.41 23.71 -10.46
C SER A 7 -10.54 25.22 -10.22
N ASP A 8 -11.59 25.64 -9.50
CA ASP A 8 -11.87 27.03 -9.14
C ASP A 8 -11.31 27.44 -7.76
N LEU A 9 -10.59 26.54 -7.07
CA LEU A 9 -10.03 26.79 -5.74
C LEU A 9 -8.50 26.91 -5.81
N PRO A 10 -7.96 28.09 -6.16
CA PRO A 10 -6.54 28.27 -6.50
C PRO A 10 -5.58 28.11 -5.32
N ILE A 11 -6.08 27.95 -4.10
CA ILE A 11 -5.28 27.79 -2.87
C ILE A 11 -5.52 26.46 -2.17
N LEU A 12 -6.40 25.59 -2.69
CA LEU A 12 -6.74 24.34 -1.99
C LEU A 12 -5.64 23.29 -2.18
N GLU A 13 -4.71 23.22 -1.23
CA GLU A 13 -3.63 22.22 -1.24
C GLU A 13 -4.07 20.86 -0.68
N LYS A 14 -5.16 20.79 0.08
CA LYS A 14 -5.65 19.56 0.71
C LYS A 14 -7.15 19.40 0.53
N LEU A 15 -7.58 18.25 0.03
CA LEU A 15 -8.98 17.90 -0.11
C LEU A 15 -9.24 16.55 0.55
N GLU A 16 -10.28 16.50 1.38
CA GLU A 16 -10.74 15.29 2.03
C GLU A 16 -12.23 15.07 1.75
N LEU A 17 -12.57 13.86 1.29
CA LEU A 17 -13.92 13.45 0.92
C LEU A 17 -14.28 12.19 1.68
N ASN A 18 -15.13 12.34 2.69
CA ASN A 18 -15.57 11.23 3.55
C ASN A 18 -17.04 10.86 3.30
N PHE A 19 -17.37 9.58 3.49
CA PHE A 19 -18.73 9.05 3.53
C PHE A 19 -19.59 9.31 2.27
N CYS A 20 -19.03 9.11 1.08
CA CYS A 20 -19.78 9.35 -0.15
C CYS A 20 -20.47 8.08 -0.71
N PHE A 21 -21.78 7.96 -0.51
CA PHE A 21 -22.56 6.73 -0.83
C PHE A 21 -23.00 6.59 -2.31
N LYS A 22 -22.92 7.66 -3.10
CA LYS A 22 -23.42 7.69 -4.49
C LYS A 22 -22.31 7.82 -5.54
N LEU A 23 -21.06 8.05 -5.13
CA LEU A 23 -19.96 8.18 -6.08
C LEU A 23 -19.47 6.80 -6.51
N THR A 24 -19.51 6.58 -7.82
CA THR A 24 -18.90 5.43 -8.49
C THR A 24 -17.67 5.84 -9.30
N ARG A 25 -17.57 7.12 -9.67
CA ARG A 25 -16.48 7.67 -10.46
C ARG A 25 -16.00 8.98 -9.86
N LEU A 26 -14.69 9.19 -9.90
CA LEU A 26 -14.02 10.30 -9.28
C LEU A 26 -13.00 10.88 -10.27
N LYS A 27 -13.21 12.12 -10.70
CA LYS A 27 -12.30 12.80 -11.61
C LYS A 27 -11.83 14.11 -10.97
N PHE A 28 -10.52 14.23 -10.78
CA PHE A 28 -9.92 15.40 -10.16
C PHE A 28 -8.86 16.02 -11.05
N SER A 29 -8.94 17.34 -11.23
CA SER A 29 -7.89 18.15 -11.83
C SER A 29 -7.65 19.41 -11.00
N SER A 30 -6.39 19.64 -10.62
CA SER A 30 -5.97 20.83 -9.88
C SER A 30 -4.49 21.09 -10.09
N CYS A 31 -4.10 22.36 -10.22
CA CYS A 31 -2.69 22.76 -10.35
C CYS A 31 -1.97 22.99 -9.01
N VAL A 32 -2.71 22.98 -7.89
CA VAL A 32 -2.19 23.31 -6.55
C VAL A 32 -2.37 22.22 -5.51
N LEU A 33 -3.30 21.28 -5.73
CA LEU A 33 -3.60 20.24 -4.75
C LEU A 33 -2.39 19.33 -4.52
N ARG A 34 -2.04 19.13 -3.24
CA ARG A 34 -0.89 18.33 -2.78
C ARG A 34 -1.31 17.06 -2.05
N GLN A 35 -2.48 17.08 -1.42
CA GLN A 35 -3.04 15.92 -0.73
C GLN A 35 -4.50 15.71 -1.11
N LEU A 36 -4.83 14.48 -1.47
CA LEU A 36 -6.20 14.04 -1.73
C LEU A 36 -6.51 12.84 -0.86
N THR A 37 -7.56 12.93 -0.05
CA THR A 37 -8.07 11.84 0.76
C THR A 37 -9.51 11.52 0.34
N PHE A 38 -9.78 10.25 0.08
CA PHE A 38 -11.12 9.75 -0.21
C PHE A 38 -11.39 8.52 0.66
N CYS A 39 -12.40 8.59 1.52
CA CYS A 39 -12.84 7.46 2.34
C CYS A 39 -14.34 7.21 2.15
N SER A 40 -14.73 5.99 1.79
CA SER A 40 -16.13 5.61 1.59
C SER A 40 -16.40 4.17 2.01
N HIS A 41 -17.65 3.89 2.39
CA HIS A 41 -18.14 2.53 2.60
C HIS A 41 -18.33 1.75 1.29
N LYS A 42 -18.35 2.44 0.14
CA LYS A 42 -18.44 1.81 -1.19
C LYS A 42 -17.18 2.09 -1.99
N SER A 43 -16.74 1.09 -2.73
CA SER A 43 -15.61 1.21 -3.64
C SER A 43 -15.97 2.04 -4.86
N LEU A 44 -15.04 2.89 -5.28
CA LEU A 44 -15.14 3.55 -6.58
C LEU A 44 -14.90 2.52 -7.67
N MET A 45 -15.59 2.67 -8.80
CA MET A 45 -15.27 1.95 -10.02
C MET A 45 -14.07 2.61 -10.71
N GLU A 46 -14.03 3.94 -10.73
CA GLU A 46 -13.07 4.70 -11.52
C GLU A 46 -12.54 5.92 -10.77
N VAL A 47 -11.23 6.11 -10.84
CA VAL A 47 -10.50 7.25 -10.28
C VAL A 47 -9.54 7.78 -11.34
N GLU A 48 -9.75 9.03 -11.75
CA GLU A 48 -8.86 9.77 -12.65
C GLU A 48 -8.28 10.98 -11.92
N ILE A 49 -6.96 11.07 -11.86
CA ILE A 49 -6.26 12.17 -11.19
C ILE A 49 -5.32 12.85 -12.18
N ASP A 50 -5.59 14.13 -12.41
CA ASP A 50 -4.81 15.05 -13.22
C ASP A 50 -4.34 16.24 -12.38
N THR A 51 -3.46 15.95 -11.43
CA THR A 51 -2.98 16.92 -10.45
C THR A 51 -1.45 16.87 -10.34
N PRO A 52 -0.71 17.78 -10.99
CA PRO A 52 0.73 17.68 -11.10
C PRO A 52 1.51 17.91 -9.81
N LYS A 53 0.92 18.58 -8.83
CA LYS A 53 1.55 18.80 -7.52
C LYS A 53 1.09 17.82 -6.44
N LEU A 54 0.30 16.80 -6.81
CA LEU A 54 -0.18 15.82 -5.85
C LEU A 54 0.99 15.00 -5.33
N LEU A 55 1.23 15.05 -4.03
CA LEU A 55 2.30 14.30 -3.36
C LEU A 55 1.75 13.08 -2.63
N ARG A 56 0.52 13.19 -2.10
CA ARG A 56 -0.11 12.16 -1.28
C ARG A 56 -1.54 11.88 -1.74
N PHE A 57 -1.85 10.60 -1.87
CA PHE A 57 -3.20 10.10 -2.12
C PHE A 57 -3.57 9.06 -1.07
N GLU A 58 -4.69 9.27 -0.40
CA GLU A 58 -5.27 8.35 0.55
C GLU A 58 -6.62 7.85 0.07
N TYR A 59 -6.77 6.53 0.01
CA TYR A 59 -7.98 5.87 -0.47
C TYR A 59 -8.43 4.82 0.54
N GLY A 60 -9.61 5.04 1.11
CA GLY A 60 -10.28 4.14 2.04
C GLY A 60 -11.57 3.59 1.43
N ALA A 61 -11.64 2.28 1.19
CA ALA A 61 -12.85 1.61 0.71
C ALA A 61 -12.74 0.09 0.85
N PRO A 62 -13.83 -0.67 0.62
CA PRO A 62 -13.75 -2.13 0.66
C PRO A 62 -12.78 -2.76 -0.37
N LYS A 63 -12.70 -2.18 -1.57
CA LYS A 63 -11.90 -2.65 -2.71
C LYS A 63 -11.25 -1.46 -3.42
N LEU A 64 -10.09 -1.71 -4.05
CA LEU A 64 -9.44 -0.78 -4.96
C LEU A 64 -10.35 -0.42 -6.15
N PRO A 65 -10.18 0.76 -6.75
CA PRO A 65 -10.88 1.09 -7.96
C PRO A 65 -10.46 0.17 -9.11
N VAL A 66 -11.42 -0.19 -9.97
CA VAL A 66 -11.18 -1.03 -11.16
C VAL A 66 -10.32 -0.27 -12.16
N ILE A 67 -10.63 1.02 -12.33
CA ILE A 67 -9.88 1.93 -13.20
C ILE A 67 -9.21 2.97 -12.32
N PHE A 68 -7.89 3.04 -12.39
CA PHE A 68 -7.08 4.06 -11.74
C PHE A 68 -6.12 4.66 -12.77
N SER A 69 -6.16 5.97 -12.95
CA SER A 69 -5.30 6.68 -13.89
C SER A 69 -4.66 7.92 -13.27
N LEU A 70 -3.38 8.10 -13.60
CA LEU A 70 -2.56 9.26 -13.25
C LEU A 70 -2.02 9.84 -14.55
N THR A 71 -2.37 11.09 -14.87
CA THR A 71 -1.94 11.68 -16.16
C THR A 71 -0.71 12.55 -16.01
N ARG A 72 -0.72 13.51 -15.08
CA ARG A 72 0.39 14.47 -14.86
C ARG A 72 0.91 14.45 -13.43
N SER A 73 0.55 13.45 -12.64
CA SER A 73 0.74 13.44 -11.20
C SER A 73 2.20 13.19 -10.78
N SER A 74 2.65 13.88 -9.73
CA SER A 74 3.93 13.63 -9.05
C SER A 74 3.76 12.79 -7.78
N LEU A 75 2.71 11.96 -7.74
CA LEU A 75 2.30 11.20 -6.56
C LEU A 75 3.44 10.34 -6.02
N GLN A 76 3.84 10.59 -4.77
CA GLN A 76 4.95 9.89 -4.13
C GLN A 76 4.49 8.92 -3.04
N GLU A 77 3.37 9.22 -2.40
CA GLU A 77 2.86 8.47 -1.27
C GLU A 77 1.42 8.03 -1.52
N SER A 78 1.17 6.72 -1.46
CA SER A 78 -0.16 6.16 -1.55
C SER A 78 -0.53 5.44 -0.25
N TYR A 79 -1.65 5.84 0.33
CA TYR A 79 -2.21 5.26 1.55
C TYR A 79 -3.48 4.51 1.20
N LEU A 80 -3.49 3.20 1.38
CA LEU A 80 -4.64 2.36 1.09
C LEU A 80 -5.20 1.79 2.39
N LYS A 81 -6.44 2.19 2.73
CA LYS A 81 -7.21 1.67 3.86
C LYS A 81 -8.29 0.75 3.33
N LEU A 82 -7.98 -0.54 3.21
CA LEU A 82 -8.84 -1.50 2.55
C LEU A 82 -9.60 -2.35 3.58
N THR A 83 -10.92 -2.38 3.45
CA THR A 83 -11.84 -3.13 4.32
C THR A 83 -12.61 -4.18 3.50
N PRO A 84 -11.94 -5.18 2.90
CA PRO A 84 -12.59 -6.13 2.02
C PRO A 84 -13.68 -6.91 2.78
N ASN A 85 -14.86 -7.00 2.16
CA ASN A 85 -15.99 -7.78 2.71
C ASN A 85 -15.72 -9.29 2.65
N ASP A 86 -14.82 -9.70 1.76
CA ASP A 86 -14.47 -11.08 1.46
C ASP A 86 -13.00 -11.36 1.85
N HIS A 87 -12.54 -12.59 1.64
CA HIS A 87 -11.15 -12.98 1.90
C HIS A 87 -10.15 -12.28 0.97
N LEU A 88 -8.93 -12.08 1.45
CA LEU A 88 -7.79 -11.70 0.61
C LEU A 88 -7.43 -12.89 -0.28
N ASN A 89 -7.87 -12.87 -1.54
CA ASN A 89 -7.63 -13.93 -2.51
C ASN A 89 -6.71 -13.44 -3.64
N THR A 90 -6.41 -14.32 -4.60
CA THR A 90 -5.59 -14.02 -5.77
C THR A 90 -6.05 -12.78 -6.54
N SER A 91 -7.36 -12.57 -6.70
CA SER A 91 -7.90 -11.39 -7.38
C SER A 91 -7.59 -10.08 -6.63
N TRP A 92 -7.60 -10.10 -5.29
CA TRP A 92 -7.23 -8.92 -4.49
C TRP A 92 -5.78 -8.49 -4.77
N PHE A 93 -4.84 -9.43 -4.76
CA PHE A 93 -3.42 -9.15 -5.04
C PHE A 93 -3.19 -8.77 -6.50
N GLN A 94 -3.94 -9.34 -7.45
CA GLN A 94 -3.92 -8.91 -8.86
C GLN A 94 -4.40 -7.46 -9.02
N ASN A 95 -5.45 -7.06 -8.31
CA ASN A 95 -5.95 -5.69 -8.33
C ASN A 95 -4.94 -4.71 -7.72
N LEU A 96 -4.29 -5.09 -6.61
CA LEU A 96 -3.19 -4.31 -6.04
C LEU A 96 -2.04 -4.17 -7.04
N ARG A 97 -1.64 -5.25 -7.71
CA ARG A 97 -0.61 -5.23 -8.76
C ARG A 97 -1.01 -4.32 -9.92
N ALA A 98 -2.24 -4.41 -10.39
CA ALA A 98 -2.76 -3.58 -11.47
C ALA A 98 -2.77 -2.09 -11.07
N TYR A 99 -3.13 -1.77 -9.82
CA TYR A 99 -3.02 -0.43 -9.27
C TYR A 99 -1.57 0.07 -9.26
N LEU A 100 -0.63 -0.74 -8.76
CA LEU A 100 0.79 -0.36 -8.69
C LEU A 100 1.44 -0.23 -10.07
N SER A 101 0.96 -0.94 -11.09
CA SER A 101 1.44 -0.81 -12.47
C SER A 101 1.20 0.57 -13.10
N ARG A 102 0.37 1.42 -12.46
CA ARG A 102 0.06 2.78 -12.91
C ARG A 102 1.10 3.82 -12.47
N PHE A 103 2.08 3.41 -11.67
CA PHE A 103 3.13 4.27 -11.18
C PHE A 103 4.45 3.90 -11.87
N GLU A 104 5.20 4.90 -12.31
CA GLU A 104 6.59 4.68 -12.74
C GLU A 104 7.46 4.34 -11.53
N GLN A 105 7.26 5.07 -10.43
CA GLN A 105 7.88 4.83 -9.14
C GLN A 105 6.97 5.37 -8.03
N LEU A 106 6.88 4.65 -6.92
CA LEU A 106 6.16 5.05 -5.72
C LEU A 106 7.12 4.99 -4.53
N ASN A 107 7.33 6.12 -3.85
CA ASN A 107 8.28 6.18 -2.74
C ASN A 107 7.75 5.40 -1.54
N VAL A 108 6.47 5.59 -1.21
CA VAL A 108 5.84 4.96 -0.05
C VAL A 108 4.46 4.42 -0.43
N LEU A 109 4.27 3.14 -0.18
CA LEU A 109 2.96 2.50 -0.13
C LEU A 109 2.63 2.17 1.33
N VAL A 110 1.55 2.74 1.85
CA VAL A 110 1.04 2.44 3.19
C VAL A 110 -0.22 1.59 3.08
N LEU A 111 -0.23 0.43 3.71
CA LEU A 111 -1.37 -0.49 3.71
C LEU A 111 -1.96 -0.63 5.12
N SER A 112 -3.25 -0.35 5.23
CA SER A 112 -4.11 -0.82 6.33
C SER A 112 -5.08 -1.85 5.77
N ILE A 113 -4.96 -3.09 6.22
CA ILE A 113 -5.77 -4.21 5.74
C ILE A 113 -6.66 -4.67 6.89
N ASN A 114 -7.95 -4.37 6.78
CA ASN A 114 -8.96 -4.84 7.72
C ASN A 114 -9.72 -6.02 7.10
N SER A 115 -9.07 -7.19 7.09
CA SER A 115 -9.64 -8.47 6.69
C SER A 115 -9.26 -9.52 7.71
N THR A 116 -10.12 -10.52 7.91
CA THR A 116 -9.89 -11.56 8.91
C THR A 116 -9.40 -12.88 8.32
N ASN A 117 -9.34 -13.02 6.99
CA ASN A 117 -8.98 -14.29 6.34
C ASN A 117 -8.32 -14.08 4.96
N ILE A 118 -7.36 -14.94 4.63
CA ILE A 118 -6.54 -14.93 3.41
C ILE A 118 -6.55 -16.34 2.79
N THR A 119 -6.81 -16.40 1.48
CA THR A 119 -6.88 -17.65 0.70
C THR A 119 -5.98 -17.58 -0.54
N PHE A 120 -4.91 -16.80 -0.45
CA PHE A 120 -3.99 -16.59 -1.56
C PHE A 120 -3.11 -17.81 -1.82
N ILE A 121 -2.97 -18.18 -3.09
CA ILE A 121 -2.07 -19.23 -3.55
C ILE A 121 -1.06 -18.59 -4.52
N ALA A 122 0.21 -18.54 -4.13
CA ALA A 122 1.26 -17.86 -4.90
C ALA A 122 1.46 -18.44 -6.30
N GLU A 123 1.25 -19.75 -6.44
CA GLU A 123 1.33 -20.50 -7.70
C GLU A 123 0.30 -20.01 -8.73
N GLU A 124 -0.85 -19.48 -8.31
CA GLU A 124 -1.87 -18.95 -9.23
C GLU A 124 -1.44 -17.65 -9.91
N LEU A 125 -0.48 -16.91 -9.33
CA LEU A 125 0.11 -15.73 -9.97
C LEU A 125 1.25 -16.09 -10.94
N ASN A 126 1.82 -17.30 -10.86
CA ASN A 126 2.93 -17.73 -11.73
C ASN A 126 2.49 -17.90 -13.21
N GLY A 127 1.20 -18.06 -13.48
CA GLY A 127 0.66 -18.09 -14.85
C GLY A 127 0.64 -16.72 -15.55
N THR A 128 0.71 -15.63 -14.79
CA THR A 128 0.80 -14.27 -15.33
C THR A 128 2.26 -13.83 -15.38
N SER A 129 2.93 -14.19 -16.47
CA SER A 129 4.29 -13.77 -16.86
C SER A 129 4.41 -12.24 -16.98
N SER A 130 4.49 -11.52 -15.87
CA SER A 130 4.89 -10.12 -15.84
C SER A 130 5.94 -9.94 -14.77
N CYS A 131 7.06 -9.35 -15.17
CA CYS A 131 8.19 -8.97 -14.34
C CYS A 131 7.79 -8.40 -12.96
N PRO A 132 8.68 -8.50 -11.96
CA PRO A 132 8.49 -7.85 -10.67
C PRO A 132 8.31 -6.35 -10.89
N LEU A 133 7.16 -5.81 -10.48
CA LEU A 133 6.94 -4.38 -10.40
C LEU A 133 7.74 -3.85 -9.21
N SER A 134 9.04 -3.60 -9.39
CA SER A 134 9.88 -2.92 -8.39
C SER A 134 9.59 -1.40 -8.35
N VAL A 135 8.31 -1.06 -8.39
CA VAL A 135 7.80 0.31 -8.43
C VAL A 135 7.78 0.91 -7.02
N VAL A 136 7.55 0.07 -6.00
CA VAL A 136 7.44 0.51 -4.61
C VAL A 136 8.82 0.50 -3.95
N LYS A 137 9.29 1.64 -3.43
CA LYS A 137 10.55 1.69 -2.66
C LYS A 137 10.35 1.23 -1.22
N HIS A 138 9.33 1.75 -0.56
CA HIS A 138 9.03 1.44 0.83
C HIS A 138 7.59 0.98 0.98
N LEU A 139 7.42 -0.23 1.49
CA LEU A 139 6.13 -0.77 1.91
C LEU A 139 5.98 -0.58 3.42
N LYS A 140 4.99 0.20 3.85
CA LYS A 140 4.62 0.32 5.25
C LYS A 140 3.32 -0.41 5.53
N ILE A 141 3.35 -1.33 6.46
CA ILE A 141 2.18 -2.01 6.99
C ILE A 141 1.71 -1.22 8.22
N GLN A 142 0.60 -0.49 8.05
CA GLN A 142 0.04 0.34 9.10
C GLN A 142 -0.86 -0.46 10.02
N GLN A 143 -1.71 -1.34 9.48
CA GLN A 143 -2.66 -2.13 10.27
C GLN A 143 -2.86 -3.51 9.63
N VAL A 144 -2.73 -4.56 10.43
CA VAL A 144 -3.03 -5.95 10.10
C VAL A 144 -3.89 -6.53 11.22
N MET A 145 -4.79 -7.46 10.87
CA MET A 145 -5.60 -8.20 11.82
C MET A 145 -4.88 -9.47 12.26
N GLN A 146 -4.93 -9.78 13.56
CA GLN A 146 -4.26 -10.96 14.15
C GLN A 146 -4.70 -12.29 13.56
N SER A 147 -5.94 -12.40 13.08
CA SER A 147 -6.48 -13.66 12.55
C SER A 147 -5.94 -14.04 11.16
N LEU A 148 -5.11 -13.21 10.54
CA LEU A 148 -4.54 -13.49 9.23
C LEU A 148 -3.37 -14.48 9.33
N ASN A 149 -3.24 -15.36 8.34
CA ASN A 149 -2.01 -16.12 8.15
C ASN A 149 -0.90 -15.15 7.73
N PHE A 150 -0.03 -14.78 8.67
CA PHE A 150 1.02 -13.79 8.47
C PHE A 150 2.05 -14.20 7.43
N GLU A 151 2.38 -15.48 7.33
CA GLU A 151 3.32 -16.00 6.33
C GLU A 151 2.77 -15.80 4.93
N THR A 152 1.55 -16.25 4.70
CA THR A 152 0.87 -16.09 3.42
C THR A 152 0.72 -14.61 3.08
N LEU A 153 0.31 -13.77 4.04
CA LEU A 153 0.16 -12.33 3.82
C LEU A 153 1.49 -11.67 3.43
N LEU A 154 2.55 -11.95 4.18
CA LEU A 154 3.87 -11.37 3.95
C LEU A 154 4.41 -11.77 2.58
N ASP A 155 4.39 -13.07 2.26
CA ASP A 155 4.86 -13.57 0.97
C ASP A 155 4.05 -12.97 -0.19
N SER A 156 2.73 -12.88 -0.04
CA SER A 156 1.85 -12.28 -1.06
C SER A 156 2.15 -10.80 -1.30
N LEU A 157 2.36 -10.03 -0.22
CA LEU A 157 2.66 -8.60 -0.30
C LEU A 157 4.05 -8.35 -0.90
N LEU A 158 5.06 -9.08 -0.45
CA LEU A 158 6.42 -8.95 -0.97
C LEU A 158 6.51 -9.40 -2.43
N TRP A 159 5.79 -10.47 -2.79
CA TRP A 159 5.64 -10.89 -4.19
C TRP A 159 4.85 -9.89 -5.03
N THR A 160 3.91 -9.15 -4.47
CA THR A 160 3.11 -8.17 -5.23
C THR A 160 3.89 -6.87 -5.45
N CYS A 161 4.53 -6.35 -4.40
CA CYS A 161 5.10 -5.01 -4.37
C CYS A 161 6.61 -4.96 -4.66
N HIS A 162 7.34 -6.06 -4.46
CA HIS A 162 8.80 -6.13 -4.54
C HIS A 162 9.53 -4.93 -3.90
N PRO A 163 9.20 -4.56 -2.65
CA PRO A 163 9.74 -3.33 -2.07
C PRO A 163 11.22 -3.48 -1.71
N GLU A 164 11.96 -2.36 -1.72
CA GLU A 164 13.33 -2.35 -1.19
C GLU A 164 13.34 -2.42 0.33
N THR A 165 12.33 -1.84 0.97
CA THR A 165 12.24 -1.74 2.42
C THR A 165 10.82 -1.99 2.89
N LEU A 166 10.68 -2.65 4.04
CA LEU A 166 9.40 -2.93 4.70
C LEU A 166 9.41 -2.27 6.09
N SER A 167 8.33 -1.60 6.48
CA SER A 167 8.13 -1.23 7.88
C SER A 167 6.78 -1.66 8.41
N VAL A 168 6.68 -1.84 9.73
CA VAL A 168 5.42 -2.09 10.43
C VAL A 168 5.21 -1.05 11.51
N ASP A 169 4.00 -0.50 11.57
CA ASP A 169 3.60 0.47 12.58
C ASP A 169 3.29 -0.23 13.92
N ARG A 170 4.13 -0.02 14.94
CA ARG A 170 3.93 -0.57 16.28
C ARG A 170 2.77 0.10 17.03
N THR A 171 2.27 1.25 16.57
CA THR A 171 1.20 1.95 17.30
C THR A 171 -0.17 1.27 17.20
N TRP A 172 -0.31 0.28 16.32
CA TRP A 172 -1.49 -0.57 16.24
C TRP A 172 -1.26 -1.84 17.07
N GLU A 173 -2.05 -2.02 18.13
CA GLU A 173 -1.87 -3.12 19.11
C GLU A 173 -1.88 -4.51 18.46
N HIS A 174 -2.70 -4.71 17.43
CA HIS A 174 -2.78 -5.98 16.72
C HIS A 174 -1.58 -6.27 15.81
N ASN A 175 -0.69 -5.30 15.58
CA ASN A 175 0.53 -5.54 14.82
C ASN A 175 1.62 -6.23 15.64
N GLU A 176 1.53 -6.32 16.98
CA GLU A 176 2.60 -6.92 17.80
C GLU A 176 2.86 -8.38 17.45
N GLU A 177 1.81 -9.18 17.23
CA GLU A 177 1.95 -10.57 16.81
C GLU A 177 2.60 -10.70 15.42
N PHE A 178 2.24 -9.80 14.50
CA PHE A 178 2.84 -9.74 13.17
C PHE A 178 4.31 -9.30 13.22
N ILE A 179 4.65 -8.36 14.10
CA ILE A 179 6.03 -7.93 14.35
C ILE A 179 6.87 -9.07 14.93
N GLN A 180 6.31 -9.84 15.87
CA GLN A 180 6.98 -10.99 16.46
C GLN A 180 7.24 -12.07 15.41
N PHE A 181 6.22 -12.41 14.61
CA PHE A 181 6.34 -13.30 13.46
C PHE A 181 7.42 -12.86 12.48
N LEU A 182 7.46 -11.57 12.13
CA LEU A 182 8.48 -11.01 11.24
C LEU A 182 9.88 -11.22 11.82
N ARG A 183 10.09 -10.93 13.11
CA ARG A 183 11.40 -11.10 13.76
C ARG A 183 11.88 -12.54 13.66
N GLU A 184 11.01 -13.51 13.94
CA GLU A 184 11.33 -14.94 13.87
C GLU A 184 11.72 -15.35 12.45
N LYS A 185 10.89 -15.03 11.45
CA LYS A 185 11.17 -15.35 10.04
C LYS A 185 12.43 -14.68 9.50
N LEU A 186 12.80 -13.52 10.03
CA LEU A 186 13.96 -12.77 9.60
C LEU A 186 15.25 -13.26 10.26
N ILE A 187 15.20 -13.79 11.49
CA ILE A 187 16.34 -14.48 12.13
C ILE A 187 16.71 -15.76 11.37
N GLU A 188 15.71 -16.46 10.83
CA GLU A 188 15.88 -17.69 10.06
C GLU A 188 16.37 -17.46 8.62
N ARG A 189 16.49 -16.20 8.19
CA ARG A 189 16.82 -15.88 6.80
C ARG A 189 18.31 -16.09 6.53
N GLU A 190 18.65 -17.09 5.71
CA GLU A 190 20.01 -17.21 5.15
C GLU A 190 20.39 -15.92 4.39
N ILE A 191 21.65 -15.50 4.54
CA ILE A 191 22.23 -14.27 3.94
C ILE A 191 22.06 -14.26 2.41
N VAL A 192 22.02 -15.45 1.79
CA VAL A 192 21.70 -15.63 0.37
C VAL A 192 20.77 -16.84 0.22
N PRO A 193 19.46 -16.65 -0.03
CA PRO A 193 18.57 -17.78 -0.25
C PRO A 193 18.95 -18.49 -1.56
N PRO A 194 18.97 -19.83 -1.62
CA PRO A 194 19.16 -20.60 -2.86
C PRO A 194 17.90 -20.54 -3.75
N CYS A 195 17.27 -19.36 -3.89
CA CYS A 195 16.13 -19.15 -4.79
C CYS A 195 16.65 -18.69 -6.16
N CYS A 196 16.00 -19.20 -7.22
CA CYS A 196 16.11 -18.68 -8.61
C CYS A 196 17.38 -19.03 -9.42
N ASP A 197 17.99 -20.21 -9.21
CA ASP A 197 19.19 -20.65 -9.96
C ASP A 197 19.05 -20.69 -11.50
N SER A 198 17.83 -20.58 -12.05
CA SER A 198 17.56 -20.67 -13.49
C SER A 198 16.50 -19.71 -14.03
N ARG A 199 15.99 -18.76 -13.22
CA ARG A 199 14.92 -17.85 -13.65
C ARG A 199 15.48 -16.47 -14.01
N CYS A 200 15.13 -15.95 -15.19
CA CYS A 200 15.42 -14.56 -15.57
C CYS A 200 14.79 -13.53 -14.62
N ILE A 201 13.79 -13.96 -13.83
CA ILE A 201 13.08 -13.14 -12.85
C ILE A 201 13.50 -13.53 -11.44
N LYS A 202 14.06 -12.57 -10.70
CA LYS A 202 14.48 -12.73 -9.30
C LYS A 202 13.28 -12.71 -8.35
N CYS A 203 13.29 -13.56 -7.32
CA CYS A 203 12.29 -13.56 -6.25
C CYS A 203 12.38 -12.27 -5.37
N TRP A 204 11.30 -11.87 -4.69
CA TRP A 204 11.26 -10.66 -3.83
C TRP A 204 12.41 -10.58 -2.81
N ARG A 205 12.95 -11.74 -2.41
CA ARG A 205 14.08 -11.83 -1.49
C ARG A 205 15.34 -11.12 -1.99
N HIS A 206 15.49 -10.94 -3.30
CA HIS A 206 16.61 -10.21 -3.89
C HIS A 206 16.42 -8.67 -3.90
N TYR A 207 15.21 -8.20 -3.65
CA TYR A 207 14.87 -6.77 -3.67
C TYR A 207 14.79 -6.19 -2.26
N LEU A 208 14.27 -6.96 -1.30
CA LEU A 208 14.09 -6.51 0.08
C LEU A 208 15.43 -6.44 0.83
N LYS A 209 15.89 -5.21 1.09
CA LYS A 209 17.15 -4.87 1.77
C LYS A 209 17.00 -4.67 3.27
N LYS A 210 15.84 -4.18 3.73
CA LYS A 210 15.68 -3.72 5.12
C LYS A 210 14.26 -3.95 5.63
N VAL A 211 14.15 -4.31 6.92
CA VAL A 211 12.87 -4.35 7.64
C VAL A 211 12.95 -3.47 8.88
N GLU A 212 11.94 -2.64 9.11
CA GLU A 212 11.87 -1.69 10.23
C GLU A 212 10.59 -1.87 11.04
N VAL A 213 10.67 -1.54 12.32
CA VAL A 213 9.49 -1.41 13.19
C VAL A 213 9.44 0.03 13.67
N GLU A 214 8.41 0.77 13.25
CA GLU A 214 8.22 2.17 13.57
C GLU A 214 7.29 2.33 14.77
N SER A 215 7.71 3.05 15.80
CA SER A 215 6.83 3.53 16.87
C SER A 215 6.72 5.06 16.80
N SER A 216 5.48 5.57 16.82
CA SER A 216 5.23 7.00 17.02
C SER A 216 4.91 7.23 18.49
N THR A 217 5.74 8.00 19.20
CA THR A 217 5.37 8.48 20.54
C THR A 217 4.25 9.51 20.36
N ARG A 218 3.00 9.13 20.65
CA ARG A 218 1.91 10.10 20.70
C ARG A 218 2.07 10.94 21.97
N GLN A 219 2.82 12.04 21.90
CA GLN A 219 2.50 13.16 22.79
C GLN A 219 1.32 13.89 22.16
N TYR A 220 0.15 13.79 22.80
CA TYR A 220 -1.03 14.56 22.40
C TYR A 220 -0.64 16.04 22.36
N GLY A 221 -0.64 16.64 21.17
CA GLY A 221 -0.46 18.07 20.96
C GLY A 221 0.74 18.51 20.11
N ASN A 222 1.63 17.62 19.65
CA ASN A 222 2.77 18.04 18.82
C ASN A 222 2.98 17.14 17.59
N PRO A 223 2.73 17.60 16.35
CA PRO A 223 2.91 16.80 15.13
C PRO A 223 4.38 16.51 14.77
N SER A 224 5.33 16.93 15.62
CA SER A 224 6.79 16.81 15.44
C SER A 224 7.48 15.88 16.44
N SER A 225 6.74 15.05 17.20
CA SER A 225 7.35 14.09 18.13
C SER A 225 8.28 13.10 17.40
N PRO A 226 9.46 12.78 17.97
CA PRO A 226 10.44 11.93 17.32
C PRO A 226 9.89 10.50 17.16
N ARG A 227 9.97 9.98 15.92
CA ARG A 227 9.71 8.57 15.62
C ARG A 227 10.86 7.73 16.14
N GLN A 228 10.56 6.73 16.94
CA GLN A 228 11.52 5.70 17.28
C GLN A 228 11.41 4.59 16.23
N VAL A 229 12.52 4.27 15.58
CA VAL A 229 12.56 3.23 14.54
C VAL A 229 13.53 2.15 15.00
N SER A 230 13.02 0.94 15.18
CA SER A 230 13.86 -0.25 15.38
C SER A 230 14.21 -0.79 14.00
N THR A 231 15.49 -0.80 13.63
CA THR A 231 15.95 -1.28 12.33
C THR A 231 16.48 -2.72 12.44
N ILE A 232 16.04 -3.59 11.53
CA ILE A 232 16.64 -4.91 11.29
C ILE A 232 17.23 -4.88 9.86
N CYS A 233 18.55 -4.98 9.76
CA CYS A 233 19.27 -5.06 8.49
C CYS A 233 19.76 -6.51 8.26
N PHE A 234 19.86 -6.90 6.99
CA PHE A 234 20.41 -8.18 6.54
C PHE A 234 21.69 -7.96 5.76
#